data_AF-A0A7Y5PDU2-F1
#
_entry.id   AF-A0A7Y5PDU2-F1
#
_cell.length_a   1.000
_cell.length_b   1.000
_cell.length_c   1.000
_cell.angle_alpha   90.00
_cell.angle_beta   90.00
_cell.angle_gamma   90.00
#
_symmetry.space_group_name_H-M   'P 1'
#
loop_
_entity.id
_entity.type
_entity.pdbx_description
1 polymer ?
#
loop_
_entity_poly.entity_id
_entity_poly.type
_entity_poly.pdbx_seq_one_letter_code
_entity_poly.pdbx_strand_id
1 'polypeptide(L)'
;GVAGQVKQTPGAIGYAELAYATQNHLATAAIRNAAGEFTAPTIASATAAAAGAASKLPSGTDYRVSIVNAPGKGVYPISSFTWIIVYQKQTDAVKGKKLVDFLRWALADGQGMAASLDYAPLPESMRAGLATRLGTIQIPQ
;
A
#
# COMPACT_ATOMS: atom_id res chain seq x y z
N GLY A 1 18.44 -12.01 -3.01
CA GLY A 1 17.52 -10.88 -3.26
C GLY A 1 18.26 -9.56 -3.14
N VAL A 2 17.66 -8.45 -3.59
CA VAL A 2 18.30 -7.11 -3.63
C VAL A 2 18.86 -6.68 -2.27
N ALA A 3 18.10 -6.84 -1.18
CA ALA A 3 18.54 -6.49 0.18
C ALA A 3 19.85 -7.18 0.59
N GLY A 4 20.00 -8.48 0.29
CA GLY A 4 21.22 -9.21 0.58
C GLY A 4 22.43 -8.74 -0.24
N GLN A 5 22.21 -8.42 -1.52
CA GLN A 5 23.27 -7.90 -2.40
C GLN A 5 23.76 -6.52 -1.94
N VAL A 6 22.84 -5.62 -1.57
CA VAL A 6 23.19 -4.30 -1.00
C VAL A 6 23.96 -4.45 0.30
N LYS A 7 23.56 -5.39 1.18
CA LYS A 7 24.23 -5.61 2.47
C LYS A 7 25.67 -6.10 2.33
N GLN A 8 25.95 -6.94 1.33
CA GLN A 8 27.24 -7.62 1.16
C GLN A 8 28.21 -6.87 0.23
N THR A 9 27.73 -5.88 -0.52
CA THR A 9 28.53 -5.18 -1.55
C THR A 9 28.81 -3.74 -1.12
N PRO A 10 30.06 -3.40 -0.75
CA PRO A 10 30.43 -2.03 -0.41
C PRO A 10 30.10 -1.06 -1.56
N GLY A 11 29.44 0.05 -1.21
CA GLY A 11 29.06 1.10 -2.17
C GLY A 11 27.82 0.79 -3.02
N ALA A 12 27.17 -0.35 -2.83
CA ALA A 12 25.95 -0.69 -3.57
C ALA A 12 24.76 0.19 -3.16
N ILE A 13 23.88 0.47 -4.14
CA ILE A 13 22.60 1.14 -3.96
C ILE A 13 21.52 0.26 -4.60
N GLY A 14 20.39 0.11 -3.93
CA GLY A 14 19.24 -0.64 -4.45
C GLY A 14 17.92 -0.02 -4.01
N TYR A 15 16.85 -0.42 -4.68
CA TYR A 15 15.48 -0.10 -4.26
C TYR A 15 14.81 -1.36 -3.73
N ALA A 16 14.15 -1.24 -2.59
CA ALA A 16 13.38 -2.30 -1.96
C ALA A 16 12.19 -1.69 -1.22
N GLU A 17 11.18 -2.51 -0.95
CA GLU A 17 10.09 -2.12 -0.06
C GLU A 17 10.65 -1.89 1.37
N LEU A 18 10.05 -0.97 2.13
CA LEU A 18 10.55 -0.50 3.43
C LEU A 18 10.76 -1.64 4.43
N ALA A 19 9.84 -2.61 4.50
CA ALA A 19 9.95 -3.75 5.41
C ALA A 19 11.27 -4.51 5.20
N TYR A 20 11.71 -4.68 3.95
CA TYR A 20 12.98 -5.35 3.67
C TYR A 20 14.17 -4.55 4.20
N ALA A 21 14.15 -3.23 4.09
CA ALA A 21 15.22 -2.39 4.62
C ALA A 21 15.23 -2.43 6.16
N THR A 22 14.06 -2.27 6.80
CA THR A 22 13.90 -2.31 8.26
C THR A 22 14.35 -3.64 8.85
N GLN A 23 13.81 -4.76 8.35
CA GLN A 23 14.05 -6.09 8.90
C GLN A 23 15.48 -6.59 8.65
N ASN A 24 16.17 -6.09 7.61
CA ASN A 24 17.57 -6.43 7.34
C ASN A 24 18.57 -5.42 7.94
N HIS A 25 18.07 -4.39 8.63
CA HIS A 25 18.83 -3.29 9.21
C HIS A 25 19.72 -2.58 8.16
N LEU A 26 19.14 -2.29 6.99
CA LEU A 26 19.82 -1.57 5.92
C LEU A 26 19.70 -0.07 6.13
N ALA A 27 20.75 0.67 5.77
CA ALA A 27 20.67 2.12 5.71
C ALA A 27 19.69 2.55 4.60
N THR A 28 18.88 3.56 4.90
CA THR A 28 17.91 4.15 3.95
C THR A 28 18.27 5.60 3.64
N ALA A 29 17.95 6.07 2.44
CA ALA A 29 18.17 7.46 2.06
C ALA A 29 16.92 8.32 2.29
N ALA A 30 17.11 9.54 2.80
CA ALA A 30 16.08 10.56 2.73
C ALA A 30 16.03 11.14 1.31
N ILE A 31 14.83 11.29 0.74
CA ILE A 31 14.63 11.76 -0.63
C ILE A 31 13.89 13.08 -0.60
N ARG A 32 14.32 14.03 -1.45
CA ARG A 32 13.64 15.33 -1.59
C ARG A 32 12.25 15.13 -2.18
N ASN A 33 11.22 15.54 -1.45
CA ASN A 33 9.83 15.45 -1.87
C ASN A 33 9.40 16.67 -2.73
N ALA A 34 8.16 16.65 -3.21
CA ALA A 34 7.59 17.74 -4.03
C ALA A 34 7.50 19.09 -3.29
N ALA A 35 7.49 19.10 -1.96
CA ALA A 35 7.53 20.31 -1.14
C ALA A 35 8.97 20.83 -0.92
N GLY A 36 9.98 20.14 -1.44
CA GLY A 36 11.38 20.51 -1.33
C GLY A 36 12.10 20.00 -0.08
N GLU A 37 11.44 19.19 0.75
CA GLU A 37 11.96 18.64 2.01
C GLU A 37 12.61 17.27 1.79
N PHE A 38 13.78 17.02 2.38
CA PHE A 38 14.36 15.68 2.42
C PHE A 38 13.63 14.85 3.49
N THR A 39 12.86 13.85 3.02
CA THR A 39 12.00 13.04 3.88
C THR A 39 12.52 11.61 3.94
N ALA A 40 12.58 11.03 5.14
CA ALA A 40 12.96 9.63 5.35
C ALA A 40 11.78 8.66 5.03
N PRO A 41 12.06 7.42 4.60
CA PRO A 41 11.02 6.42 4.41
C PRO A 41 10.54 5.90 5.77
N THR A 42 9.29 6.18 6.11
CA THR A 42 8.65 5.75 7.36
C THR A 42 7.19 5.39 7.06
N ILE A 43 6.56 4.63 7.95
CA ILE A 43 5.11 4.38 7.88
C ILE A 43 4.34 5.71 7.80
N ALA A 44 4.70 6.69 8.63
CA ALA A 44 4.05 8.00 8.66
C ALA A 44 4.19 8.78 7.33
N SER A 45 5.38 8.78 6.71
CA SER A 45 5.62 9.49 5.46
C SER A 45 4.99 8.80 4.24
N ALA A 46 4.80 7.49 4.29
CA ALA A 46 3.99 6.73 3.32
C ALA A 46 2.48 6.96 3.52
N THR A 47 2.00 6.98 4.78
CA THR A 47 0.61 7.34 5.10
C THR A 47 0.26 8.75 4.62
N ALA A 48 1.19 9.71 4.76
CA ALA A 48 1.01 11.07 4.24
C ALA A 48 0.82 11.09 2.71
N ALA A 49 1.59 10.29 1.96
CA ALA A 49 1.42 10.14 0.51
C ALA A 49 0.01 9.60 0.17
N ALA A 50 -0.43 8.55 0.86
CA ALA A 50 -1.72 7.91 0.62
C ALA A 50 -2.90 8.83 0.93
N ALA A 51 -2.84 9.58 2.03
CA ALA A 51 -3.90 10.52 2.43
C ALA A 51 -4.13 11.62 1.39
N GLY A 52 -3.04 12.13 0.78
CA GLY A 52 -3.11 13.16 -0.26
C GLY A 52 -3.85 12.70 -1.53
N ALA A 53 -3.79 11.41 -1.87
CA ALA A 53 -4.50 10.85 -3.01
C ALA A 53 -5.92 10.39 -2.67
N ALA A 54 -6.12 9.80 -1.48
CA ALA A 54 -7.43 9.32 -1.03
C ALA A 54 -8.51 10.40 -1.04
N SER A 55 -8.13 11.66 -0.74
CA SER A 55 -9.04 12.82 -0.76
C SER A 55 -9.48 13.26 -2.16
N LYS A 56 -8.83 12.76 -3.22
CA LYS A 56 -9.04 13.18 -4.62
C LYS A 56 -9.65 12.08 -5.49
N LEU A 57 -9.86 10.88 -4.93
CA LEU A 57 -10.40 9.77 -5.69
C LEU A 57 -11.88 10.02 -6.01
N PRO A 58 -12.27 9.98 -7.30
CA PRO A 58 -13.66 10.16 -7.69
C PRO A 58 -14.51 8.95 -7.28
N SER A 59 -15.81 9.18 -7.12
CA SER A 59 -16.78 8.09 -7.00
C SER A 59 -16.69 7.18 -8.24
N GLY A 60 -16.73 5.86 -8.03
CA GLY A 60 -16.59 4.88 -9.12
C GLY A 60 -15.16 4.66 -9.63
N THR A 61 -14.14 5.21 -8.95
CA THR A 61 -12.73 4.92 -9.27
C THR A 61 -12.46 3.41 -9.34
N ASP A 62 -11.55 3.03 -10.22
CA ASP A 62 -11.01 1.67 -10.31
C ASP A 62 -9.76 1.47 -9.42
N TYR A 63 -9.43 2.47 -8.60
CA TYR A 63 -8.33 2.51 -7.65
C TYR A 63 -6.93 2.35 -8.26
N ARG A 64 -6.79 2.46 -9.59
CA ARG A 64 -5.48 2.56 -10.26
C ARG A 64 -4.96 3.98 -10.13
N VAL A 65 -4.45 4.30 -8.94
CA VAL A 65 -3.94 5.63 -8.59
C VAL A 65 -2.45 5.57 -8.27
N SER A 66 -1.69 6.53 -8.77
CA SER A 66 -0.31 6.73 -8.37
C SER A 66 -0.23 7.69 -7.19
N ILE A 67 0.58 7.34 -6.20
CA ILE A 67 0.99 8.23 -5.10
C ILE A 67 2.49 8.52 -5.15
N VAL A 68 3.14 8.19 -6.27
CA VAL A 68 4.53 8.55 -6.53
C VAL A 68 4.62 10.07 -6.64
N ASN A 69 5.57 10.64 -5.91
CA ASN A 69 5.80 12.07 -5.77
C ASN A 69 4.52 12.84 -5.40
N ALA A 70 3.68 12.26 -4.52
CA ALA A 70 2.50 12.94 -4.02
C ALA A 70 2.87 14.30 -3.39
N PRO A 71 2.07 15.35 -3.61
CA PRO A 71 2.34 16.65 -3.03
C PRO A 71 2.04 16.64 -1.53
N GLY A 72 2.80 17.42 -0.76
CA GLY A 72 2.58 17.60 0.67
C GLY A 72 3.89 17.63 1.44
N LYS A 73 3.84 18.20 2.64
CA LYS A 73 4.96 18.18 3.58
C LYS A 73 5.09 16.80 4.23
N GLY A 74 6.31 16.38 4.54
CA GLY A 74 6.60 15.10 5.19
C GLY A 74 6.22 13.85 4.36
N VAL A 75 5.94 14.02 3.07
CA VAL A 75 5.62 12.92 2.15
C VAL A 75 6.90 12.25 1.68
N TYR A 76 6.97 10.92 1.75
CA TYR A 76 8.03 10.18 1.09
C TYR A 76 7.70 10.00 -0.40
N PRO A 77 8.54 10.50 -1.32
CA PRO A 77 8.17 10.61 -2.74
C PRO A 77 8.13 9.27 -3.49
N ILE A 78 8.70 8.20 -2.93
CA ILE A 78 8.70 6.86 -3.52
C ILE A 78 7.75 5.97 -2.72
N SER A 79 6.48 6.33 -2.73
CA SER A 79 5.39 5.58 -2.08
C SER A 79 4.48 4.97 -3.15
N SER A 80 3.88 3.82 -2.87
CA SER A 80 2.93 3.17 -3.78
C SER A 80 1.89 2.37 -2.99
N PHE A 81 0.71 2.22 -3.58
CA PHE A 81 -0.20 1.14 -3.21
C PHE A 81 0.26 -0.19 -3.82
N THR A 82 -0.30 -1.28 -3.30
CA THR A 82 -0.31 -2.59 -3.95
C THR A 82 -1.76 -3.00 -4.21
N TRP A 83 -2.00 -3.87 -5.19
CA TRP A 83 -3.33 -4.23 -5.64
C TRP A 83 -3.54 -5.74 -5.62
N ILE A 84 -4.76 -6.12 -5.28
CA ILE A 84 -5.27 -7.48 -5.47
C ILE A 84 -6.22 -7.43 -6.66
N ILE A 85 -5.97 -8.27 -7.66
CA ILE A 85 -6.84 -8.41 -8.82
C ILE A 85 -7.75 -9.62 -8.59
N VAL A 86 -9.06 -9.42 -8.70
CA VAL A 86 -10.08 -10.43 -8.43
C VAL A 86 -11.06 -10.49 -9.58
N TYR A 87 -11.43 -11.69 -10.03
CA TYR A 87 -12.51 -11.86 -10.99
C TYR A 87 -13.83 -11.38 -10.39
N GLN A 88 -14.54 -10.52 -11.12
CA GLN A 88 -15.85 -10.06 -10.65
C GLN A 88 -16.87 -11.20 -10.60
N LYS A 89 -16.78 -12.16 -11.53
CA LYS A 89 -17.59 -13.38 -11.56
C LYS A 89 -16.77 -14.55 -11.05
N GLN A 90 -17.08 -15.02 -9.84
CA GLN A 90 -16.49 -16.22 -9.30
C GLN A 90 -17.15 -17.45 -9.95
N THR A 91 -16.38 -18.52 -10.13
CA THR A 91 -16.89 -19.78 -10.73
C THR A 91 -17.14 -20.86 -9.69
N ASP A 92 -16.65 -20.66 -8.46
CA ASP A 92 -16.74 -21.61 -7.35
C ASP A 92 -17.34 -20.87 -6.15
N ALA A 93 -18.49 -21.37 -5.66
CA ALA A 93 -19.25 -20.72 -4.59
C ALA A 93 -18.47 -20.65 -3.28
N VAL A 94 -17.79 -21.76 -2.93
CA VAL A 94 -17.06 -21.90 -1.66
C VAL A 94 -15.83 -21.01 -1.68
N LYS A 95 -15.02 -21.08 -2.74
CA LYS A 95 -13.81 -20.24 -2.88
C LYS A 95 -14.16 -18.77 -3.02
N GLY A 96 -15.17 -18.44 -3.80
CA GLY A 96 -15.64 -17.07 -4.00
C GLY A 96 -16.08 -16.43 -2.67
N LYS A 97 -16.85 -17.16 -1.86
CA LYS A 97 -17.26 -16.68 -0.54
C LYS A 97 -16.06 -16.47 0.38
N LYS A 98 -15.14 -17.43 0.47
CA LYS A 98 -13.95 -17.31 1.34
C LYS A 98 -13.04 -16.17 0.91
N LEU A 99 -12.88 -15.93 -0.39
CA LEU A 99 -12.13 -14.80 -0.92
C LEU A 99 -12.75 -13.46 -0.49
N VAL A 100 -14.06 -13.29 -0.67
CA VAL A 100 -14.75 -12.05 -0.27
C VAL A 100 -14.69 -11.84 1.25
N ASP A 101 -14.88 -12.91 2.04
CA ASP A 101 -14.76 -12.85 3.50
C ASP A 101 -13.35 -12.41 3.93
N PHE A 102 -12.31 -12.99 3.33
CA PHE A 102 -10.92 -12.61 3.60
C PHE A 102 -10.63 -11.15 3.24
N LEU A 103 -11.04 -10.70 2.06
CA LEU A 103 -10.82 -9.31 1.64
C LEU A 103 -11.57 -8.31 2.53
N ARG A 104 -12.79 -8.68 2.97
CA ARG A 104 -13.56 -7.87 3.92
C ARG A 104 -12.85 -7.75 5.26
N TRP A 105 -12.33 -8.87 5.78
CA TRP A 105 -11.52 -8.87 7.00
C TRP A 105 -10.23 -8.05 6.83
N ALA A 106 -9.53 -8.21 5.71
CA ALA A 106 -8.28 -7.49 5.42
C ALA A 106 -8.49 -5.96 5.36
N LEU A 107 -9.64 -5.50 4.84
CA LEU A 107 -10.03 -4.09 4.84
C LEU A 107 -10.52 -3.58 6.20
N ALA A 108 -10.88 -4.49 7.12
CA ALA A 108 -11.33 -4.18 8.48
C ALA A 108 -10.21 -4.49 9.48
N ASP A 109 -10.37 -5.53 10.31
CA ASP A 109 -9.48 -5.88 11.42
C ASP A 109 -8.04 -6.13 10.97
N GLY A 110 -7.84 -6.65 9.75
CA GLY A 110 -6.51 -6.91 9.20
C GLY A 110 -5.65 -5.66 9.05
N GLN A 111 -6.24 -4.46 8.94
CA GLN A 111 -5.48 -3.21 8.88
C GLN A 111 -4.66 -2.96 10.14
N GLY A 112 -5.09 -3.47 11.30
CA GLY A 112 -4.35 -3.36 12.55
C GLY A 112 -2.98 -4.05 12.52
N MET A 113 -2.76 -4.98 11.59
CA MET A 113 -1.49 -5.69 11.44
C MET A 113 -0.48 -4.94 10.54
N ALA A 114 -0.93 -3.97 9.75
CA ALA A 114 -0.10 -3.33 8.73
C ALA A 114 1.18 -2.72 9.31
N ALA A 115 1.06 -1.96 10.40
CA ALA A 115 2.20 -1.28 11.00
C ALA A 115 3.25 -2.26 11.58
N SER A 116 2.81 -3.39 12.13
CA SER A 116 3.71 -4.44 12.63
C SER A 116 4.50 -5.14 11.53
N LEU A 117 4.05 -5.01 10.29
CA LEU A 117 4.69 -5.54 9.09
C LEU A 117 5.37 -4.42 8.27
N ASP A 118 5.61 -3.25 8.87
CA ASP A 118 6.22 -2.07 8.26
C ASP A 118 5.40 -1.40 7.14
N TYR A 119 4.09 -1.70 7.04
CA TYR A 119 3.18 -1.10 6.06
C TYR A 119 2.34 0.04 6.63
N ALA A 120 2.10 1.06 5.79
CA ALA A 120 1.09 2.08 6.04
C ALA A 120 -0.33 1.49 5.92
N PRO A 121 -1.22 1.70 6.89
CA PRO A 121 -2.62 1.31 6.75
C PRO A 121 -3.32 2.14 5.66
N LEU A 122 -4.34 1.55 5.03
CA LEU A 122 -5.13 2.25 4.02
C LEU A 122 -5.94 3.40 4.65
N PRO A 123 -6.04 4.56 3.98
CA PRO A 123 -6.91 5.65 4.42
C PRO A 123 -8.37 5.20 4.56
N GLU A 124 -9.06 5.70 5.59
CA GLU A 124 -10.44 5.28 5.93
C GLU A 124 -11.41 5.39 4.77
N SER A 125 -11.37 6.52 4.05
CA SER A 125 -12.25 6.77 2.91
C SER A 125 -12.07 5.73 1.80
N MET A 126 -10.83 5.27 1.58
CA MET A 126 -10.57 4.19 0.62
C MET A 126 -11.09 2.85 1.13
N ARG A 127 -10.96 2.54 2.43
CA ARG A 127 -11.47 1.29 3.00
C ARG A 127 -12.98 1.18 2.82
N ALA A 128 -13.72 2.25 3.10
CA ALA A 128 -15.17 2.30 2.90
C ALA A 128 -15.57 2.09 1.42
N GLY A 129 -14.88 2.76 0.49
CA GLY A 129 -15.10 2.59 -0.94
C GLY A 129 -14.80 1.17 -1.44
N LEU A 130 -13.71 0.57 -0.97
CA LEU A 130 -13.32 -0.80 -1.31
C LEU A 130 -14.28 -1.83 -0.72
N ALA A 131 -14.76 -1.63 0.52
CA ALA A 131 -15.77 -2.50 1.14
C ALA A 131 -17.08 -2.51 0.33
N THR A 132 -17.45 -1.37 -0.25
CA THR A 132 -18.59 -1.25 -1.18
C THR A 132 -18.29 -1.99 -2.48
N ARG A 133 -17.09 -1.84 -3.05
CA ARG A 133 -16.66 -2.53 -4.27
C ARG A 133 -16.69 -4.05 -4.13
N LEU A 134 -16.35 -4.61 -2.96
CA LEU A 134 -16.46 -6.05 -2.69
C LEU A 134 -17.89 -6.58 -2.85
N GLY A 135 -18.91 -5.77 -2.57
CA GLY A 135 -20.32 -6.14 -2.78
C GLY A 135 -20.69 -6.35 -4.25
N THR A 136 -19.84 -5.93 -5.19
CA THR A 136 -20.07 -6.11 -6.64
C THR A 136 -19.57 -7.45 -7.17
N ILE A 137 -18.90 -8.26 -6.34
CA ILE A 137 -18.42 -9.60 -6.71
C ILE A 137 -19.61 -10.57 -6.73
N GLN A 138 -19.77 -11.27 -7.84
CA GLN A 138 -20.82 -12.24 -8.08
C GLN A 138 -20.31 -13.64 -7.71
N ILE A 139 -20.98 -14.27 -6.75
CA ILE A 139 -20.70 -15.63 -6.30
C ILE A 139 -21.86 -16.52 -6.75
N PRO A 140 -21.61 -17.67 -7.38
CA PRO A 140 -22.67 -18.61 -7.74
C PRO A 140 -23.38 -19.11 -6.48
N GLN A 141 -24.68 -19.34 -6.60
CA GLN A 141 -25.52 -19.90 -5.53
C GLN A 141 -25.15 -21.36 -5.28
#